data_AF-A0A7W0UUU1-F1
#
_entry.id   AF-A0A7W0UUU1-F1
#
_cell.length_a   1.000
_cell.length_b   1.000
_cell.length_c   1.000
_cell.angle_alpha   90.00
_cell.angle_beta   90.00
_cell.angle_gamma   90.00
#
_symmetry.space_group_name_H-M   'P 1'
#
loop_
_entity.id
_entity.type
_entity.pdbx_description
1 polymer ?
#
loop_
_entity_poly.entity_id
_entity_poly.type
_entity_poly.pdbx_seq_one_letter_code
_entity_poly.pdbx_strand_id
1 'polypeptide(L)'
;MRSIAAKNQNATSLPASGALIKKENWLLKRGHVFSYAGLFLFTAVLYFRPYEIFPSLAGLSSMAFWIAIATVSIFIPTQFALEGTLTARPREVNFILLLTVAALVSIVFAISPVDAWNTFNELYMKVVLMFIITVNVVRTPRRLKGLMLLALSASVVVSISAINDYRLGNFTVEGYRVTGSIQKGSGMFGDPNDMALTLVMMIPITIALFFTSRNVIKKILYIVCVLLMILGITFTFSRGGFLGLVGMGIALAWKLGRRNRFLMSVAIVVALAGFLVLAPGNYRSRMATITSHGGEASAMSRQELLKRSIIIALKNPLTGVGMGNFGIVSIRN
;
A
#
# COMPACT_ATOMS: atom_id res chain seq x y z
N MET A 1 -54.20 80.50 13.69
CA MET A 1 -52.80 80.57 13.22
C MET A 1 -52.43 79.20 12.66
N ARG A 2 -52.01 79.16 11.38
CA ARG A 2 -51.15 78.18 10.64
C ARG A 2 -50.98 76.76 11.23
N SER A 3 -50.95 75.63 10.51
CA SER A 3 -50.84 75.28 9.09
C SER A 3 -50.37 73.80 9.05
N ILE A 4 -50.99 72.96 8.21
CA ILE A 4 -50.38 71.88 7.39
C ILE A 4 -49.68 70.68 8.08
N ALA A 5 -50.31 69.51 7.90
CA ALA A 5 -49.84 68.26 7.27
C ALA A 5 -48.41 67.67 7.47
N ALA A 6 -48.44 66.33 7.43
CA ALA A 6 -47.51 65.42 6.75
C ALA A 6 -46.25 64.92 7.49
N LYS A 7 -46.29 63.61 7.78
CA LYS A 7 -45.46 62.53 7.21
C LYS A 7 -43.93 62.70 7.19
N ASN A 8 -43.31 61.57 7.53
CA ASN A 8 -42.02 61.01 7.07
C ASN A 8 -40.79 61.13 7.98
N GLN A 9 -40.29 59.92 8.29
CA GLN A 9 -38.90 59.47 8.14
C GLN A 9 -37.86 60.15 9.02
N ASN A 10 -37.32 59.38 9.97
CA ASN A 10 -35.88 59.21 10.08
C ASN A 10 -35.56 57.84 10.70
N ALA A 11 -35.42 56.87 9.80
CA ALA A 11 -34.61 55.68 10.02
C ALA A 11 -33.14 56.08 9.83
N THR A 12 -32.33 55.98 10.88
CA THR A 12 -30.86 56.07 10.86
C THR A 12 -30.36 55.54 12.20
N SER A 13 -29.55 54.50 12.34
CA SER A 13 -28.84 53.67 11.37
C SER A 13 -28.42 52.39 12.10
N LEU A 14 -28.90 51.24 11.64
CA LEU A 14 -28.21 49.97 11.90
C LEU A 14 -26.77 50.12 11.37
N PRO A 15 -25.72 49.71 12.12
CA PRO A 15 -24.39 49.72 11.56
C PRO A 15 -24.42 48.90 10.28
N ALA A 16 -24.01 49.56 9.20
CA ALA A 16 -24.07 49.05 7.86
C ALA A 16 -23.52 47.63 7.84
N SER A 17 -24.32 46.75 7.24
CA SER A 17 -23.90 45.50 6.62
C SER A 17 -22.84 45.82 5.56
N GLY A 18 -21.64 46.15 6.04
CA GLY A 18 -20.45 46.46 5.29
C GLY A 18 -19.54 45.25 5.34
N ALA A 19 -20.00 44.17 4.72
CA ALA A 19 -19.18 43.22 3.98
C ALA A 19 -17.75 42.97 4.49
N LEU A 20 -17.58 42.54 5.74
CA LEU A 20 -16.61 41.48 6.00
C LEU A 20 -17.28 40.17 5.59
N ILE A 21 -17.48 40.01 4.27
CA ILE A 21 -17.47 38.70 3.67
C ILE A 21 -16.08 38.17 4.00
N LYS A 22 -15.97 37.49 5.14
CA LYS A 22 -14.92 36.52 5.39
C LYS A 22 -15.01 35.64 4.16
N LYS A 23 -14.15 35.91 3.17
CA LYS A 23 -14.09 35.20 1.91
C LYS A 23 -13.80 33.78 2.35
N GLU A 24 -14.85 33.00 2.58
CA GLU A 24 -14.74 31.61 2.93
C GLU A 24 -14.02 31.04 1.73
N ASN A 25 -12.72 30.83 1.88
CA ASN A 25 -11.88 30.36 0.80
C ASN A 25 -12.35 28.94 0.51
N TRP A 26 -13.38 28.82 -0.30
CA TRP A 26 -14.01 27.58 -0.74
C TRP A 26 -12.97 26.67 -1.39
N LEU A 27 -11.96 27.28 -2.04
CA LEU A 27 -10.75 26.64 -2.55
C LEU A 27 -9.95 25.94 -1.45
N LEU A 28 -9.78 26.58 -0.29
CA LEU A 28 -9.08 25.99 0.86
C LEU A 28 -9.88 24.81 1.43
N LYS A 29 -11.19 24.96 1.69
CA LYS A 29 -12.04 23.84 2.16
C LYS A 29 -12.04 22.64 1.20
N ARG A 30 -11.90 22.87 -0.13
CA ARG A 30 -11.76 21.83 -1.15
C ARG A 30 -10.32 21.32 -1.33
N GLY A 31 -9.31 21.97 -0.74
CA GLY A 31 -7.90 21.62 -0.87
C GLY A 31 -7.62 20.15 -0.56
N HIS A 32 -8.09 19.65 0.59
CA HIS A 32 -7.95 18.22 0.93
C HIS A 32 -8.74 17.29 0.01
N VAL A 33 -9.76 17.76 -0.68
CA VAL A 33 -10.46 16.96 -1.71
C VAL A 33 -9.56 16.80 -2.92
N PHE A 34 -8.89 17.87 -3.37
CA PHE A 34 -7.92 17.80 -4.46
C PHE A 34 -6.66 17.00 -4.08
N SER A 35 -6.14 17.17 -2.87
CA SER A 35 -5.04 16.32 -2.37
C SER A 35 -5.45 14.84 -2.30
N TYR A 36 -6.71 14.55 -1.93
CA TYR A 36 -7.23 13.17 -1.95
C TYR A 36 -7.35 12.65 -3.37
N ALA A 37 -7.85 13.45 -4.31
CA ALA A 37 -7.94 13.07 -5.71
C ALA A 37 -6.55 12.80 -6.31
N GLY A 38 -5.56 13.65 -5.99
CA GLY A 38 -4.16 13.45 -6.36
C GLY A 38 -3.57 12.17 -5.78
N LEU A 39 -3.76 11.92 -4.47
CA LEU A 39 -3.34 10.69 -3.80
C LEU A 39 -4.01 9.44 -4.41
N PHE A 40 -5.31 9.52 -4.71
CA PHE A 40 -6.06 8.44 -5.32
C PHE A 40 -5.57 8.14 -6.74
N LEU A 41 -5.35 9.18 -7.55
CA LEU A 41 -4.83 9.06 -8.91
C LEU A 41 -3.39 8.54 -8.92
N PHE A 42 -2.54 9.04 -8.02
CA PHE A 42 -1.17 8.54 -7.82
C PHE A 42 -1.18 7.05 -7.52
N THR A 43 -1.99 6.64 -6.53
CA THR A 43 -2.14 5.23 -6.15
C THR A 43 -2.67 4.40 -7.33
N ALA A 44 -3.66 4.90 -8.06
CA ALA A 44 -4.22 4.17 -9.22
C ALA A 44 -3.15 3.96 -10.30
N VAL A 45 -2.40 5.01 -10.62
CA VAL A 45 -1.30 4.96 -11.59
C VAL A 45 -0.19 4.02 -11.14
N LEU A 46 0.19 4.06 -9.86
CA LEU A 46 1.24 3.21 -9.30
C LEU A 46 0.86 1.72 -9.35
N TYR A 47 -0.39 1.41 -9.03
CA TYR A 47 -0.86 0.02 -8.95
C TYR A 47 -1.23 -0.56 -10.32
N PHE A 48 -1.93 0.18 -11.16
CA PHE A 48 -2.38 -0.31 -12.47
C PHE A 48 -1.35 -0.13 -13.59
N ARG A 49 -0.45 0.86 -13.47
CA ARG A 49 0.58 1.20 -14.47
C ARG A 49 0.05 1.14 -15.92
N PRO A 50 -0.97 1.95 -16.28
CA PRO A 50 -1.59 1.87 -17.59
C PRO A 50 -0.64 2.11 -18.77
N TYR A 51 0.52 2.75 -18.55
CA TYR A 51 1.58 2.86 -19.56
C TYR A 51 2.24 1.54 -19.95
N GLU A 52 2.12 0.47 -19.14
CA GLU A 52 2.61 -0.87 -19.47
C GLU A 52 1.54 -1.72 -20.15
N ILE A 53 0.28 -1.43 -19.87
CA ILE A 53 -0.88 -2.14 -20.45
C ILE A 53 -1.16 -1.65 -21.86
N PHE A 54 -1.14 -0.33 -22.07
CA PHE A 54 -1.49 0.30 -23.34
C PHE A 54 -0.21 0.82 -24.02
N PRO A 55 0.21 0.26 -25.16
CA PRO A 55 1.40 0.73 -25.89
C PRO A 55 1.35 2.22 -26.24
N SER A 56 0.16 2.77 -26.47
CA SER A 56 -0.05 4.20 -26.74
C SER A 56 0.34 5.12 -25.56
N LEU A 57 0.40 4.59 -24.34
CA LEU A 57 0.74 5.34 -23.13
C LEU A 57 2.20 5.12 -22.69
N ALA A 58 3.02 4.38 -23.46
CA ALA A 58 4.40 4.06 -23.09
C ALA A 58 5.27 5.31 -22.84
N GLY A 59 5.03 6.40 -23.57
CA GLY A 59 5.73 7.69 -23.35
C GLY A 59 5.38 8.39 -22.04
N LEU A 60 4.35 7.93 -21.31
CA LEU A 60 3.89 8.50 -20.04
C LEU A 60 4.38 7.68 -18.83
N SER A 61 5.49 6.95 -18.95
CA SER A 61 6.08 6.17 -17.84
C SER A 61 6.38 7.01 -16.59
N SER A 62 6.65 8.31 -16.76
CA SER A 62 6.89 9.28 -15.68
C SER A 62 5.62 9.89 -15.07
N MET A 63 4.41 9.48 -15.49
CA MET A 63 3.17 10.12 -15.02
C MET A 63 2.98 10.03 -13.50
N ALA A 64 3.39 8.93 -12.87
CA ALA A 64 3.30 8.76 -11.41
C ALA A 64 4.08 9.85 -10.67
N PHE A 65 5.27 10.19 -11.19
CA PHE A 65 6.14 11.21 -10.65
C PHE A 65 5.49 12.60 -10.76
N TRP A 66 4.96 12.95 -11.93
CA TRP A 66 4.27 14.23 -12.13
C TRP A 66 3.00 14.38 -11.29
N ILE A 67 2.22 13.30 -11.15
CA ILE A 67 1.03 13.30 -10.28
C ILE A 67 1.45 13.46 -8.82
N ALA A 68 2.56 12.83 -8.39
CA ALA A 68 3.08 13.02 -7.04
C ALA A 68 3.48 14.49 -6.79
N ILE A 69 4.22 15.11 -7.71
CA ILE A 69 4.59 16.54 -7.63
C ILE A 69 3.34 17.42 -7.54
N ALA A 70 2.36 17.20 -8.42
CA ALA A 70 1.11 17.96 -8.40
C ALA A 70 0.37 17.78 -7.06
N THR A 71 0.33 16.55 -6.54
CA THR A 71 -0.30 16.24 -5.25
C THR A 71 0.38 16.97 -4.10
N VAL A 72 1.72 16.97 -4.05
CA VAL A 72 2.52 17.69 -3.04
C VAL A 72 2.29 19.20 -3.15
N SER A 73 2.32 19.73 -4.37
CA SER A 73 2.15 21.16 -4.65
C SER A 73 0.77 21.67 -4.22
N ILE A 74 -0.26 20.82 -4.28
CA ILE A 74 -1.60 21.13 -3.75
C ILE A 74 -1.66 20.91 -2.24
N PHE A 75 -1.07 19.81 -1.75
CA PHE A 75 -1.11 19.43 -0.34
C PHE A 75 -0.45 20.45 0.57
N ILE A 76 0.80 20.85 0.32
CA ILE A 76 1.56 21.72 1.23
C ILE A 76 0.82 23.05 1.52
N PRO A 77 0.41 23.85 0.51
CA PRO A 77 -0.27 25.12 0.78
C PRO A 77 -1.63 24.94 1.46
N THR A 78 -2.39 23.91 1.07
CA THR A 78 -3.72 23.66 1.64
C THR A 78 -3.64 23.19 3.09
N GLN A 79 -2.67 22.33 3.40
CA GLN A 79 -2.41 21.83 4.74
C GLN A 79 -1.97 22.96 5.68
N PHE A 80 -1.03 23.82 5.27
CA PHE A 80 -0.63 24.98 6.05
C PHE A 80 -1.77 25.99 6.25
N ALA A 81 -2.50 26.32 5.18
CA ALA A 81 -3.54 27.34 5.24
C ALA A 81 -4.76 26.91 6.08
N LEU A 82 -5.06 25.61 6.15
CA LEU A 82 -6.18 25.09 6.93
C LEU A 82 -5.81 24.69 8.36
N GLU A 83 -4.62 24.13 8.57
CA GLU A 83 -4.25 23.49 9.85
C GLU A 83 -3.06 24.16 10.55
N GLY A 84 -2.41 25.13 9.92
CA GLY A 84 -1.26 25.85 10.48
C GLY A 84 -0.02 24.98 10.71
N THR A 85 -0.04 23.71 10.29
CA THR A 85 1.03 22.73 10.53
C THR A 85 1.21 21.83 9.30
N LEU A 86 2.44 21.35 9.06
CA LEU A 86 2.77 20.48 7.93
C LEU A 86 2.13 19.08 8.00
N THR A 87 1.88 18.58 9.21
CA THR A 87 1.32 17.25 9.42
C THR A 87 0.73 17.13 10.81
N ALA A 88 -0.34 16.35 10.93
CA ALA A 88 -0.76 15.79 12.20
C ALA A 88 0.39 15.01 12.86
N ARG A 89 0.44 14.98 14.19
CA ARG A 89 1.50 14.32 14.99
C ARG A 89 0.99 13.15 15.84
N PRO A 90 0.34 12.12 15.26
CA PRO A 90 0.18 10.85 15.96
C PRO A 90 1.56 10.19 16.19
N ARG A 91 1.62 9.20 17.09
CA ARG A 91 2.88 8.55 17.50
C ARG A 91 3.63 7.97 16.30
N GLU A 92 2.90 7.39 15.36
CA GLU A 92 3.41 6.76 14.14
C GLU A 92 4.11 7.77 13.22
N VAL A 93 3.56 8.98 13.07
CA VAL A 93 4.22 10.05 12.31
C VAL A 93 5.51 10.48 13.00
N ASN A 94 5.50 10.63 14.33
CA ASN A 94 6.71 11.00 15.07
C ASN A 94 7.81 9.95 14.92
N PHE A 95 7.47 8.65 14.95
CA PHE A 95 8.45 7.59 14.73
C PHE A 95 9.03 7.60 13.31
N ILE A 96 8.21 7.86 12.29
CA ILE A 96 8.71 7.97 10.91
C ILE A 96 9.60 9.20 10.74
N LEU A 97 9.26 10.34 11.34
CA LEU A 97 10.10 11.53 11.33
C LEU A 97 11.42 11.29 12.07
N LEU A 98 11.38 10.61 13.22
CA LEU A 98 12.59 10.21 13.95
C LEU A 98 13.45 9.26 13.12
N LEU A 99 12.84 8.28 12.44
CA LEU A 99 13.55 7.39 11.53
C LEU A 99 14.14 8.15 10.34
N THR A 100 13.48 9.20 9.87
CA THR A 100 13.99 10.07 8.80
C THR A 100 15.23 10.83 9.26
N VAL A 101 15.20 11.38 10.48
CA VAL A 101 16.38 12.02 11.09
C VAL A 101 17.51 11.01 11.28
N ALA A 102 17.21 9.82 11.80
CA ALA A 102 18.19 8.75 11.96
C ALA A 102 18.80 8.32 10.60
N ALA A 103 17.99 8.25 9.54
CA ALA A 103 18.45 7.96 8.19
C ALA A 103 19.39 9.05 7.67
N LEU A 104 19.04 10.33 7.84
CA LEU A 104 19.90 11.46 7.45
C LEU A 104 21.24 11.43 8.19
N VAL A 105 21.24 11.17 9.50
CA VAL A 105 22.47 10.98 10.28
C VAL A 105 23.27 9.80 9.75
N SER A 106 22.61 8.67 9.46
CA SER A 106 23.27 7.46 8.94
C SER A 106 23.94 7.69 7.58
N ILE A 107 23.42 8.59 6.72
CA ILE A 107 24.05 8.94 5.43
C ILE A 107 25.41 9.63 5.63
N VAL A 108 25.54 10.48 6.65
CA VAL A 108 26.81 11.19 6.92
C VAL A 108 27.92 10.22 7.33
N PHE A 109 27.57 9.16 8.05
CA PHE A 109 28.49 8.13 8.54
C PHE A 109 28.46 6.84 7.70
N ALA A 110 27.91 6.92 6.50
CA ALA A 110 27.75 5.79 5.60
C ALA A 110 29.10 5.33 5.03
N ILE A 111 29.28 4.02 4.86
CA ILE A 111 30.44 3.46 4.14
C ILE A 111 30.51 4.01 2.72
N SER A 112 29.37 4.03 2.03
CA SER A 112 29.15 4.73 0.77
C SER A 112 28.05 5.77 0.96
N PRO A 113 28.38 7.07 1.09
CA PRO A 113 27.39 8.14 1.20
C PRO A 113 26.53 8.29 -0.05
N VAL A 114 27.07 7.96 -1.22
CA VAL A 114 26.34 8.03 -2.51
C VAL A 114 25.23 6.98 -2.54
N ASP A 115 25.53 5.73 -2.21
CA ASP A 115 24.51 4.67 -2.19
C ASP A 115 23.46 4.91 -1.11
N ALA A 116 23.87 5.46 0.04
CA ALA A 116 22.97 5.85 1.11
C ALA A 116 22.04 6.99 0.70
N TRP A 117 22.57 8.01 0.01
CA TRP A 117 21.76 9.11 -0.54
C TRP A 117 20.78 8.62 -1.60
N ASN A 118 21.22 7.77 -2.52
CA ASN A 118 20.37 7.20 -3.56
C ASN A 118 19.22 6.39 -2.93
N THR A 119 19.52 5.53 -1.96
CA THR A 119 18.50 4.76 -1.23
C THR A 119 17.51 5.67 -0.50
N PHE A 120 18.00 6.74 0.13
CA PHE A 120 17.16 7.72 0.81
C PHE A 120 16.25 8.48 -0.16
N ASN A 121 16.80 9.05 -1.23
CA ASN A 121 16.09 9.93 -2.15
C ASN A 121 15.17 9.16 -3.11
N GLU A 122 15.61 8.01 -3.62
CA GLU A 122 14.86 7.28 -4.64
C GLU A 122 13.70 6.46 -4.08
N LEU A 123 13.83 5.94 -2.86
CA LEU A 123 12.85 5.07 -2.22
C LEU A 123 12.27 5.67 -0.94
N TYR A 124 13.11 5.89 0.07
CA TYR A 124 12.65 6.17 1.43
C TYR A 124 11.85 7.47 1.55
N MET A 125 12.39 8.58 1.03
CA MET A 125 11.76 9.90 1.12
C MET A 125 10.40 9.93 0.42
N LYS A 126 10.27 9.23 -0.72
CA LYS A 126 8.99 9.12 -1.44
C LYS A 126 7.94 8.37 -0.61
N VAL A 127 8.33 7.26 0.05
CA VAL A 127 7.45 6.50 0.94
C VAL A 127 7.01 7.35 2.13
N VAL A 128 7.95 8.04 2.79
CA VAL A 128 7.65 8.93 3.93
C VAL A 128 6.69 10.04 3.52
N LEU A 129 6.96 10.72 2.40
CA LEU A 129 6.13 11.80 1.89
C LEU A 129 4.70 11.30 1.60
N MET A 130 4.55 10.17 0.90
CA MET A 130 3.23 9.61 0.59
C MET A 130 2.49 9.13 1.84
N PHE A 131 3.22 8.61 2.83
CA PHE A 131 2.65 8.27 4.14
C PHE A 131 2.10 9.52 4.85
N ILE A 132 2.86 10.61 4.92
CA ILE A 132 2.42 11.87 5.53
C ILE A 132 1.19 12.42 4.82
N ILE A 133 1.16 12.43 3.48
CA ILE A 133 -0.02 12.85 2.72
C ILE A 133 -1.22 11.96 3.07
N THR A 134 -1.03 10.65 3.12
CA THR A 134 -2.11 9.69 3.43
C THR A 134 -2.71 9.93 4.81
N VAL A 135 -1.88 10.09 5.85
CA VAL A 135 -2.34 10.34 7.23
C VAL A 135 -3.13 11.65 7.34
N ASN A 136 -2.73 12.69 6.62
CA ASN A 136 -3.39 14.00 6.69
C ASN A 136 -4.64 14.08 5.82
N VAL A 137 -4.68 13.34 4.71
CA VAL A 137 -5.77 13.46 3.73
C VAL A 137 -6.87 12.41 3.95
N VAL A 138 -6.52 11.21 4.41
CA VAL A 138 -7.46 10.08 4.54
C VAL A 138 -8.09 10.05 5.94
N ARG A 139 -8.86 11.09 6.25
CA ARG A 139 -9.49 11.28 7.57
C ARG A 139 -10.97 10.88 7.65
N THR A 140 -11.53 10.30 6.57
CA THR A 140 -12.93 9.87 6.56
C THR A 140 -13.06 8.40 6.17
N PRO A 141 -14.07 7.68 6.69
CA PRO A 141 -14.31 6.29 6.31
C PRO A 141 -14.52 6.11 4.80
N ARG A 142 -15.11 7.12 4.13
CA ARG A 142 -15.31 7.10 2.67
C ARG A 142 -13.99 7.13 1.90
N ARG A 143 -13.06 8.01 2.30
CA ARG A 143 -11.72 8.11 1.68
C ARG A 143 -10.90 6.85 1.91
N LEU A 144 -10.90 6.33 3.15
CA LEU A 144 -10.21 5.08 3.47
C LEU A 144 -10.77 3.91 2.65
N LYS A 145 -12.10 3.75 2.62
CA LYS A 145 -12.76 2.72 1.82
C LYS A 145 -12.46 2.86 0.33
N GLY A 146 -12.36 4.09 -0.18
CA GLY A 146 -11.97 4.35 -1.57
C GLY A 146 -10.60 3.78 -1.91
N LEU A 147 -9.58 4.06 -1.08
CA LEU A 147 -8.23 3.52 -1.27
C LEU A 147 -8.19 2.00 -1.09
N MET A 148 -8.94 1.44 -0.13
CA MET A 148 -9.04 -0.02 0.02
C MET A 148 -9.66 -0.70 -1.20
N LEU A 149 -10.70 -0.11 -1.78
CA LEU A 149 -11.33 -0.62 -3.00
C LEU A 149 -10.42 -0.46 -4.23
N LEU A 150 -9.62 0.60 -4.27
CA LEU A 150 -8.60 0.80 -5.31
C LEU A 150 -7.48 -0.25 -5.24
N ALA A 151 -6.96 -0.50 -4.03
CA ALA A 151 -5.99 -1.57 -3.82
C ALA A 151 -6.59 -2.94 -4.17
N LEU A 152 -7.86 -3.19 -3.80
CA LEU A 152 -8.57 -4.42 -4.13
C LEU A 152 -8.72 -4.62 -5.63
N SER A 153 -9.14 -3.60 -6.38
CA SER A 153 -9.27 -3.70 -7.83
C SER A 153 -7.93 -3.96 -8.50
N ALA A 154 -6.85 -3.34 -8.02
CA ALA A 154 -5.51 -3.64 -8.50
C ALA A 154 -5.08 -5.09 -8.18
N SER A 155 -5.33 -5.59 -6.97
CA SER A 155 -5.06 -6.99 -6.61
C SER A 155 -5.83 -7.97 -7.49
N VAL A 156 -7.07 -7.66 -7.85
CA VAL A 156 -7.87 -8.47 -8.79
C VAL A 156 -7.25 -8.46 -10.18
N VAL A 157 -6.86 -7.29 -10.70
CA VAL A 157 -6.22 -7.18 -12.03
C VAL A 157 -4.91 -7.97 -12.09
N VAL A 158 -4.07 -7.84 -11.07
CA VAL A 158 -2.80 -8.58 -10.96
C VAL A 158 -3.05 -10.08 -10.86
N SER A 159 -4.08 -10.50 -10.11
CA SER A 159 -4.47 -11.92 -10.01
C SER A 159 -4.93 -12.48 -11.35
N ILE A 160 -5.78 -11.75 -12.09
CA ILE A 160 -6.24 -12.14 -13.43
C ILE A 160 -5.05 -12.21 -14.40
N SER A 161 -4.11 -11.26 -14.33
CA SER A 161 -2.90 -11.27 -15.14
C SER A 161 -2.06 -12.51 -14.89
N ALA A 162 -1.82 -12.89 -13.63
CA ALA A 162 -1.08 -14.10 -13.29
C ALA A 162 -1.80 -15.38 -13.76
N ILE A 163 -3.12 -15.45 -13.62
CA ILE A 163 -3.92 -16.57 -14.15
C ILE A 163 -3.75 -16.68 -15.67
N ASN A 164 -3.82 -15.56 -16.39
CA ASN A 164 -3.66 -15.54 -17.84
C ASN A 164 -2.24 -15.91 -18.26
N ASP A 165 -1.21 -15.42 -17.58
CA ASP A 165 0.18 -15.78 -17.87
C ASP A 165 0.41 -17.28 -17.73
N TYR A 166 -0.10 -17.87 -16.66
CA TYR A 166 0.00 -19.31 -16.45
C TYR A 166 -0.69 -20.08 -17.57
N ARG A 167 -1.90 -19.66 -17.96
CA ARG A 167 -2.66 -20.28 -19.07
C ARG A 167 -1.96 -20.18 -20.42
N LEU A 168 -1.24 -19.09 -20.65
CA LEU A 168 -0.50 -18.84 -21.90
C LEU A 168 0.92 -19.42 -21.88
N GLY A 169 1.38 -19.98 -20.76
CA GLY A 169 2.75 -20.48 -20.60
C GLY A 169 3.81 -19.37 -20.47
N ASN A 170 3.40 -18.15 -20.13
CA ASN A 170 4.28 -16.99 -19.98
C ASN A 170 4.96 -16.99 -18.60
N PHE A 171 5.88 -17.92 -18.39
CA PHE A 171 6.62 -18.02 -17.14
C PHE A 171 7.75 -17.00 -17.10
N THR A 172 7.69 -16.07 -16.15
CA THR A 172 8.64 -14.96 -16.03
C THR A 172 9.82 -15.28 -15.13
N VAL A 173 9.67 -16.23 -14.20
CA VAL A 173 10.72 -16.57 -13.23
C VAL A 173 10.90 -18.09 -13.13
N GLU A 174 12.15 -18.55 -13.19
CA GLU A 174 12.56 -19.97 -13.06
C GLU A 174 11.87 -20.94 -14.06
N GLY A 175 11.20 -20.44 -15.11
CA GLY A 175 10.54 -21.26 -16.14
C GLY A 175 9.20 -21.89 -15.74
N TYR A 176 8.68 -21.62 -14.53
CA TYR A 176 7.36 -22.11 -14.08
C TYR A 176 6.58 -21.13 -13.19
N ARG A 177 7.17 -19.98 -12.82
CA ARG A 177 6.54 -18.98 -11.94
C ARG A 177 6.10 -17.77 -12.75
N VAL A 178 5.00 -17.15 -12.33
CA VAL A 178 4.47 -15.93 -12.96
C VAL A 178 4.47 -14.75 -11.99
N THR A 179 4.60 -13.55 -12.54
CA THR A 179 4.57 -12.26 -11.82
C THR A 179 3.44 -11.35 -12.26
N GLY A 180 2.62 -11.77 -13.24
CA GLY A 180 1.67 -10.90 -13.93
C GLY A 180 2.36 -10.06 -15.00
N SER A 181 2.06 -10.34 -16.27
CA SER A 181 2.60 -9.69 -17.47
C SER A 181 2.25 -8.22 -17.58
N ILE A 182 1.24 -7.76 -16.84
CA ILE A 182 0.93 -6.34 -16.69
C ILE A 182 2.10 -5.57 -16.03
N GLN A 183 3.01 -6.26 -15.34
CA GLN A 183 4.21 -5.67 -14.71
C GLN A 183 5.46 -6.50 -15.04
N LYS A 184 5.85 -6.53 -16.33
CA LYS A 184 6.96 -7.31 -16.90
C LYS A 184 8.29 -7.15 -16.13
N GLY A 185 8.47 -7.88 -15.03
CA GLY A 185 9.70 -7.94 -14.24
C GLY A 185 10.16 -6.62 -13.62
N SER A 186 9.34 -5.57 -13.64
CA SER A 186 9.65 -4.25 -13.09
C SER A 186 8.49 -3.76 -12.23
N GLY A 187 8.76 -2.98 -11.18
CA GLY A 187 7.73 -2.42 -10.30
C GLY A 187 7.36 -3.31 -9.11
N MET A 188 6.28 -2.94 -8.40
CA MET A 188 5.93 -3.48 -7.08
C MET A 188 5.56 -4.97 -7.08
N PHE A 189 5.09 -5.53 -8.20
CA PHE A 189 4.75 -6.96 -8.33
C PHE A 189 5.73 -7.71 -9.26
N GLY A 190 6.90 -7.13 -9.54
CA GLY A 190 7.92 -7.73 -10.41
C GLY A 190 8.58 -8.99 -9.85
N ASP A 191 8.45 -9.26 -8.55
CA ASP A 191 8.85 -10.51 -7.90
C ASP A 191 7.62 -11.35 -7.48
N PRO A 192 7.58 -12.67 -7.76
CA PRO A 192 6.40 -13.48 -7.44
C PRO A 192 6.12 -13.57 -5.93
N ASN A 193 7.14 -13.41 -5.08
CA ASN A 193 6.96 -13.38 -3.63
C ASN A 193 6.34 -12.07 -3.16
N ASP A 194 6.76 -10.93 -3.72
CA ASP A 194 6.18 -9.62 -3.39
C ASP A 194 4.73 -9.51 -3.87
N MET A 195 4.45 -10.06 -5.04
CA MET A 195 3.08 -10.24 -5.53
C MET A 195 2.26 -11.10 -4.56
N ALA A 196 2.76 -12.28 -4.19
CA ALA A 196 2.05 -13.17 -3.27
C ALA A 196 1.80 -12.52 -1.91
N LEU A 197 2.80 -11.83 -1.36
CA LEU A 197 2.69 -11.09 -0.10
C LEU A 197 1.59 -10.03 -0.17
N THR A 198 1.56 -9.24 -1.25
CA THR A 198 0.52 -8.22 -1.45
C THR A 198 -0.88 -8.83 -1.48
N LEU A 199 -1.07 -9.92 -2.22
CA LEU A 199 -2.36 -10.60 -2.31
C LEU A 199 -2.78 -11.19 -0.95
N VAL A 200 -1.85 -11.80 -0.21
CA VAL A 200 -2.10 -12.31 1.15
C VAL A 200 -2.59 -11.19 2.08
N MET A 201 -1.99 -10.01 2.03
CA MET A 201 -2.39 -8.85 2.84
C MET A 201 -3.78 -8.32 2.47
N MET A 202 -4.20 -8.43 1.21
CA MET A 202 -5.49 -7.92 0.73
C MET A 202 -6.68 -8.85 0.98
N ILE A 203 -6.45 -10.15 1.16
CA ILE A 203 -7.51 -11.12 1.51
C ILE A 203 -8.26 -10.76 2.80
N PRO A 204 -7.62 -10.54 3.97
CA PRO A 204 -8.35 -10.21 5.20
C PRO A 204 -9.10 -8.88 5.10
N ILE A 205 -8.57 -7.91 4.35
CA ILE A 205 -9.26 -6.64 4.05
C ILE A 205 -10.55 -6.90 3.26
N THR A 206 -10.48 -7.74 2.23
CA THR A 206 -11.62 -8.10 1.38
C THR A 206 -12.68 -8.88 2.15
N ILE A 207 -12.26 -9.78 3.04
CA ILE A 207 -13.14 -10.50 3.95
C ILE A 207 -13.82 -9.53 4.93
N ALA A 208 -13.11 -8.54 5.46
CA ALA A 208 -13.73 -7.49 6.28
C ALA A 208 -14.78 -6.68 5.50
N LEU A 209 -14.51 -6.35 4.24
CA LEU A 209 -15.49 -5.70 3.36
C LEU A 209 -16.73 -6.57 3.09
N PHE A 210 -16.54 -7.89 2.97
CA PHE A 210 -17.62 -8.87 2.86
C PHE A 210 -18.55 -8.83 4.08
N PHE A 211 -18.00 -8.90 5.30
CA PHE A 211 -18.80 -8.86 6.53
C PHE A 211 -19.47 -7.51 6.79
N THR A 212 -18.88 -6.42 6.30
CA THR A 212 -19.45 -5.07 6.44
C THR A 212 -20.55 -4.79 5.40
N SER A 213 -20.60 -5.54 4.31
CA SER A 213 -21.59 -5.35 3.25
C SER A 213 -22.93 -5.99 3.59
N ARG A 214 -24.03 -5.25 3.39
CA ARG A 214 -25.41 -5.80 3.46
C ARG A 214 -25.93 -6.31 2.12
N ASN A 215 -25.33 -5.89 1.00
CA ASN A 215 -25.77 -6.24 -0.35
C ASN A 215 -25.19 -7.61 -0.77
N VAL A 216 -26.08 -8.53 -1.17
CA VAL A 216 -25.74 -9.91 -1.57
C VAL A 216 -24.83 -9.95 -2.81
N ILE A 217 -25.08 -9.10 -3.82
CA ILE A 217 -24.25 -9.01 -5.01
C ILE A 217 -22.82 -8.60 -4.62
N LYS A 218 -22.67 -7.59 -3.77
CA LYS A 218 -21.34 -7.18 -3.27
C LYS A 218 -20.65 -8.29 -2.49
N LYS A 219 -21.40 -9.07 -1.71
CA LYS A 219 -20.87 -10.23 -1.00
C LYS A 219 -20.32 -11.29 -1.96
N ILE A 220 -21.08 -11.63 -3.00
CA ILE A 220 -20.64 -12.56 -4.05
C ILE A 220 -19.37 -12.01 -4.73
N LEU A 221 -19.35 -10.73 -5.09
CA LEU A 221 -18.17 -10.09 -5.69
C LEU A 221 -16.94 -10.19 -4.78
N TYR A 222 -17.07 -9.96 -3.47
CA TYR A 222 -15.93 -10.09 -2.55
C TYR A 222 -15.44 -11.54 -2.42
N ILE A 223 -16.33 -12.52 -2.45
CA ILE A 223 -15.94 -13.95 -2.49
C ILE A 223 -15.16 -14.24 -3.76
N VAL A 224 -15.64 -13.79 -4.93
CA VAL A 224 -14.94 -13.95 -6.20
C VAL A 224 -13.57 -13.27 -6.17
N CYS A 225 -13.46 -12.07 -5.59
CA CYS A 225 -12.17 -11.40 -5.45
C CYS A 225 -11.19 -12.21 -4.59
N VAL A 226 -11.64 -12.77 -3.46
CA VAL A 226 -10.79 -13.63 -2.61
C VAL A 226 -10.33 -14.87 -3.36
N LEU A 227 -11.23 -15.53 -4.11
CA LEU A 227 -10.88 -16.70 -4.92
C LEU A 227 -9.85 -16.36 -6.00
N LEU A 228 -10.04 -15.24 -6.71
CA LEU A 228 -9.06 -14.76 -7.69
C LEU A 228 -7.70 -14.51 -7.06
N MET A 229 -7.64 -13.86 -5.88
CA MET A 229 -6.39 -13.64 -5.17
C MET A 229 -5.71 -14.94 -4.72
N ILE A 230 -6.46 -15.93 -4.25
CA ILE A 230 -5.91 -17.26 -3.89
C ILE A 230 -5.32 -17.94 -5.14
N LEU A 231 -6.03 -17.90 -6.28
CA LEU A 231 -5.52 -18.43 -7.55
C LEU A 231 -4.27 -17.68 -8.00
N GLY A 232 -4.27 -16.35 -7.92
CA GLY A 232 -3.10 -15.51 -8.20
C GLY A 232 -1.89 -15.93 -7.36
N ILE A 233 -2.06 -16.10 -6.04
CA ILE A 233 -1.00 -16.58 -5.13
C ILE A 233 -0.51 -17.97 -5.56
N THR A 234 -1.41 -18.87 -5.94
CA THR A 234 -1.05 -20.23 -6.38
C THR A 234 -0.08 -20.18 -7.57
N PHE A 235 -0.38 -19.35 -8.56
CA PHE A 235 0.43 -19.24 -9.77
C PHE A 235 1.77 -18.52 -9.54
N THR A 236 1.97 -17.81 -8.43
CA THR A 236 3.31 -17.31 -8.06
C THR A 236 4.30 -18.40 -7.65
N PHE A 237 3.80 -19.60 -7.29
CA PHE A 237 4.57 -20.68 -6.67
C PHE A 237 5.41 -20.24 -5.45
N SER A 238 4.96 -19.20 -4.74
CA SER A 238 5.66 -18.67 -3.56
C SER A 238 5.37 -19.47 -2.30
N ARG A 239 6.41 -20.10 -1.73
CA ARG A 239 6.34 -20.79 -0.42
C ARG A 239 5.94 -19.82 0.72
N GLY A 240 6.48 -18.60 0.68
CA GLY A 240 6.13 -17.55 1.64
C GLY A 240 4.68 -17.10 1.50
N GLY A 241 4.18 -16.99 0.26
CA GLY A 241 2.76 -16.73 -0.02
C GLY A 241 1.84 -17.80 0.56
N PHE A 242 2.20 -19.08 0.38
CA PHE A 242 1.45 -20.21 0.94
C PHE A 242 1.45 -20.20 2.48
N LEU A 243 2.61 -20.05 3.12
CA LEU A 243 2.69 -19.95 4.58
C LEU A 243 1.92 -18.73 5.12
N GLY A 244 1.97 -17.61 4.40
CA GLY A 244 1.19 -16.42 4.68
C GLY A 244 -0.32 -16.67 4.62
N LEU A 245 -0.80 -17.39 3.60
CA LEU A 245 -2.21 -17.81 3.49
C LEU A 245 -2.63 -18.69 4.67
N VAL A 246 -1.80 -19.66 5.06
CA VAL A 246 -2.07 -20.54 6.21
C VAL A 246 -2.15 -19.72 7.50
N GLY A 247 -1.15 -18.89 7.78
CA GLY A 247 -1.11 -18.06 8.98
C GLY A 247 -2.29 -17.07 9.04
N MET A 248 -2.59 -16.41 7.92
CA MET A 248 -3.74 -15.51 7.79
C MET A 248 -5.06 -16.25 8.00
N GLY A 249 -5.21 -17.45 7.41
CA GLY A 249 -6.38 -18.31 7.61
C GLY A 249 -6.59 -18.68 9.07
N ILE A 250 -5.54 -19.12 9.77
CA ILE A 250 -5.57 -19.42 11.21
C ILE A 250 -5.98 -18.18 12.01
N ALA A 251 -5.39 -17.02 11.72
CA ALA A 251 -5.72 -15.77 12.40
C ALA A 251 -7.19 -15.37 12.20
N LEU A 252 -7.73 -15.53 10.99
CA LEU A 252 -9.15 -15.29 10.70
C LEU A 252 -10.05 -16.32 11.39
N ALA A 253 -9.69 -17.61 11.38
CA ALA A 253 -10.40 -18.65 12.13
C ALA A 253 -10.50 -18.31 13.62
N TRP A 254 -9.38 -17.88 14.21
CA TRP A 254 -9.36 -17.51 15.61
C TRP A 254 -10.24 -16.28 15.89
N LYS A 255 -10.14 -15.25 15.05
CA LYS A 255 -10.86 -13.98 15.27
C LYS A 255 -12.37 -14.09 15.02
N LEU A 256 -12.78 -14.80 13.98
CA LEU A 256 -14.20 -14.93 13.58
C LEU A 256 -14.86 -16.14 14.24
N GLY A 257 -14.11 -17.17 14.59
CA GLY A 257 -14.60 -18.46 15.06
C GLY A 257 -14.85 -18.50 16.56
N ARG A 258 -15.05 -17.34 17.21
CA ARG A 258 -15.12 -17.23 18.68
C ARG A 258 -16.07 -18.22 19.34
N ARG A 259 -17.15 -18.59 18.65
CA ARG A 259 -18.18 -19.53 19.14
C ARG A 259 -17.88 -21.00 18.82
N ASN A 260 -17.09 -21.31 17.79
CA ASN A 260 -16.78 -22.69 17.40
C ASN A 260 -15.40 -22.81 16.74
N ARG A 261 -14.34 -22.51 17.51
CA ARG A 261 -12.95 -22.43 17.02
C ARG A 261 -12.47 -23.76 16.44
N PHE A 262 -12.91 -24.87 17.02
CA PHE A 262 -12.56 -26.21 16.57
C PHE A 262 -13.10 -26.49 15.15
N LEU A 263 -14.41 -26.30 14.94
CA LEU A 263 -15.03 -26.53 13.64
C LEU A 263 -14.42 -25.64 12.54
N MET A 264 -14.10 -24.38 12.87
CA MET A 264 -13.50 -23.47 11.91
C MET A 264 -12.05 -23.84 11.57
N SER A 265 -11.30 -24.36 12.55
CA SER A 265 -9.94 -24.86 12.32
C SER A 265 -9.96 -26.10 11.43
N VAL A 266 -10.87 -27.04 11.68
CA VAL A 266 -11.09 -28.23 10.84
C VAL A 266 -11.49 -27.83 9.41
N ALA A 267 -12.42 -26.88 9.26
CA ALA A 267 -12.84 -26.39 7.94
C ALA A 267 -11.69 -25.79 7.14
N ILE A 268 -10.80 -25.03 7.78
CA ILE A 268 -9.60 -24.48 7.11
C ILE A 268 -8.63 -25.59 6.72
N VAL A 269 -8.37 -26.55 7.60
CA VAL A 269 -7.48 -27.68 7.30
C VAL A 269 -8.01 -28.48 6.11
N VAL A 270 -9.31 -28.78 6.09
CA VAL A 270 -9.97 -29.48 4.98
C VAL A 270 -9.91 -28.64 3.69
N ALA A 271 -10.18 -27.34 3.76
CA ALA A 271 -10.08 -26.45 2.61
C ALA A 271 -8.65 -26.37 2.05
N LEU A 272 -7.64 -26.32 2.93
CA LEU A 272 -6.23 -26.29 2.55
C LEU A 272 -5.79 -27.62 1.92
N ALA A 273 -6.20 -28.74 2.51
CA ALA A 273 -5.91 -30.08 1.98
C ALA A 273 -6.56 -30.26 0.60
N GLY A 274 -7.84 -29.92 0.47
CA GLY A 274 -8.55 -29.94 -0.82
C GLY A 274 -7.89 -29.04 -1.86
N PHE A 275 -7.50 -27.83 -1.46
CA PHE A 275 -6.76 -26.91 -2.33
C PHE A 275 -5.43 -27.50 -2.82
N LEU A 276 -4.62 -28.11 -1.93
CA LEU A 276 -3.34 -28.72 -2.32
C LEU A 276 -3.49 -29.92 -3.25
N VAL A 277 -4.61 -30.65 -3.18
CA VAL A 277 -4.92 -31.75 -4.09
C VAL A 277 -5.33 -31.22 -5.47
N LEU A 278 -6.08 -30.12 -5.52
CA LEU A 278 -6.56 -29.51 -6.75
C LEU A 278 -5.58 -28.53 -7.41
N ALA A 279 -4.46 -28.22 -6.75
CA ALA A 279 -3.50 -27.25 -7.23
C ALA A 279 -2.80 -27.73 -8.53
N PRO A 280 -2.66 -26.86 -9.53
CA PRO A 280 -2.16 -27.24 -10.85
C PRO A 280 -0.64 -27.45 -10.89
N GLY A 281 -0.22 -28.33 -11.80
CA GLY A 281 1.19 -28.57 -12.11
C GLY A 281 2.02 -29.07 -10.92
N ASN A 282 3.26 -28.61 -10.82
CA ASN A 282 4.20 -28.99 -9.76
C ASN A 282 4.03 -28.17 -8.47
N TYR A 283 2.84 -27.59 -8.22
CA TYR A 283 2.64 -26.71 -7.07
C TYR A 283 2.80 -27.47 -5.75
N ARG A 284 2.19 -28.66 -5.66
CA ARG A 284 2.29 -29.53 -4.48
C ARG A 284 3.74 -29.93 -4.19
N SER A 285 4.51 -30.32 -5.21
CA SER A 285 5.92 -30.69 -5.03
C SER A 285 6.76 -29.48 -4.60
N ARG A 286 6.50 -28.28 -5.14
CA ARG A 286 7.13 -27.04 -4.68
C ARG A 286 6.82 -26.74 -3.22
N MET A 287 5.56 -26.91 -2.78
CA MET A 287 5.20 -26.70 -1.37
C MET A 287 5.81 -27.78 -0.46
N ALA A 288 5.95 -29.01 -0.92
CA ALA A 288 6.65 -30.06 -0.19
C ALA A 288 8.14 -29.73 0.06
N THR A 289 8.76 -28.87 -0.76
CA THR A 289 10.13 -28.41 -0.50
C THR A 289 10.26 -27.51 0.73
N ILE A 290 9.16 -27.04 1.33
CA ILE A 290 9.21 -26.28 2.58
C ILE A 290 9.85 -27.11 3.70
N THR A 291 9.63 -28.42 3.70
CA THR A 291 10.15 -29.36 4.72
C THR A 291 11.34 -30.19 4.21
N SER A 292 11.91 -29.86 3.05
CA SER A 292 13.05 -30.59 2.47
C SER A 292 14.33 -29.76 2.47
N HIS A 293 15.47 -30.41 2.19
CA HIS A 293 16.80 -29.79 2.07
C HIS A 293 16.84 -28.53 1.16
N GLY A 294 16.01 -28.46 0.10
CA GLY A 294 15.93 -27.27 -0.76
C GLY A 294 15.18 -26.08 -0.11
N GLY A 295 14.28 -26.34 0.83
CA GLY A 295 13.73 -25.35 1.75
C GLY A 295 14.76 -24.90 2.78
N GLU A 296 15.51 -25.86 3.34
CA GLU A 296 16.56 -25.61 4.30
C GLU A 296 17.65 -24.69 3.74
N ALA A 297 18.15 -24.92 2.53
CA ALA A 297 19.16 -24.04 1.93
C ALA A 297 18.71 -22.57 1.82
N SER A 298 17.47 -22.34 1.39
CA SER A 298 16.90 -20.98 1.31
C SER A 298 16.65 -20.37 2.70
N ALA A 299 16.18 -21.17 3.66
CA ALA A 299 15.93 -20.74 5.02
C ALA A 299 17.24 -20.41 5.75
N MET A 300 18.26 -21.27 5.62
CA MET A 300 19.60 -21.08 6.16
C MET A 300 20.25 -19.80 5.62
N SER A 301 20.18 -19.55 4.31
CA SER A 301 20.70 -18.31 3.72
C SER A 301 20.04 -17.06 4.32
N ARG A 302 18.71 -17.05 4.49
CA ARG A 302 17.99 -15.94 5.12
C ARG A 302 18.30 -15.80 6.61
N GLN A 303 18.43 -16.91 7.33
CA GLN A 303 18.79 -16.93 8.74
C GLN A 303 20.21 -16.39 8.95
N GLU A 304 21.14 -16.74 8.07
CA GLU A 304 22.51 -16.25 8.11
C GLU A 304 22.58 -14.75 7.81
N LEU A 305 21.85 -14.29 6.79
CA LEU A 305 21.71 -12.85 6.52
C LEU A 305 21.13 -12.08 7.71
N LEU A 306 20.14 -12.64 8.41
CA LEU A 306 19.56 -12.03 9.62
C LEU A 306 20.55 -12.01 10.79
N LYS A 307 21.25 -13.12 11.05
CA LYS A 307 22.30 -13.15 12.09
C LYS A 307 23.36 -12.11 11.81
N ARG A 308 23.81 -12.02 10.55
CA ARG A 308 24.83 -11.08 10.11
C ARG A 308 24.36 -9.63 10.22
N SER A 309 23.11 -9.33 9.88
CA SER A 309 22.55 -7.98 10.04
C SER A 309 22.49 -7.55 11.50
N ILE A 310 22.13 -8.46 12.41
CA ILE A 310 22.16 -8.21 13.86
C ILE A 310 23.59 -7.96 14.34
N ILE A 311 24.56 -8.78 13.94
CA ILE A 311 25.97 -8.62 14.33
C ILE A 311 26.51 -7.26 13.85
N ILE A 312 26.21 -6.87 12.60
CA ILE A 312 26.65 -5.60 12.04
C ILE A 312 25.99 -4.42 12.76
N ALA A 313 24.69 -4.52 13.08
CA ALA A 313 23.98 -3.50 13.84
C ALA A 313 24.56 -3.33 15.26
N LEU A 314 24.89 -4.43 15.94
CA LEU A 314 25.52 -4.39 17.27
C LEU A 314 26.95 -3.83 17.22
N LYS A 315 27.70 -4.07 16.15
CA LYS A 315 29.03 -3.49 15.94
C LYS A 315 28.99 -2.00 15.61
N ASN A 316 27.87 -1.49 15.09
CA ASN A 316 27.70 -0.09 14.66
C ASN A 316 26.42 0.53 15.26
N PRO A 317 26.30 0.62 16.60
CA PRO A 317 25.02 0.89 17.27
C PRO A 317 24.50 2.33 17.11
N LEU A 318 25.38 3.31 16.95
CA LEU A 318 25.00 4.73 16.93
C LEU A 318 24.60 5.22 15.54
N THR A 319 25.37 4.86 14.51
CA THR A 319 25.23 5.41 13.16
C THR A 319 24.93 4.37 12.09
N GLY A 320 25.07 3.08 12.42
CA GLY A 320 25.00 1.99 11.47
C GLY A 320 26.11 2.06 10.42
N VAL A 321 25.89 1.42 9.27
CA VAL A 321 26.81 1.39 8.12
C VAL A 321 26.36 2.30 6.97
N GLY A 322 25.31 3.09 7.18
CA GLY A 322 24.59 3.83 6.14
C GLY A 322 23.41 3.05 5.57
N MET A 323 22.30 3.74 5.31
CA MET A 323 21.15 3.16 4.61
C MET A 323 21.59 2.57 3.27
N GLY A 324 21.07 1.41 2.87
CA GLY A 324 21.44 0.77 1.59
C GLY A 324 22.81 0.08 1.55
N ASN A 325 23.70 0.34 2.52
CA ASN A 325 25.09 -0.19 2.48
C ASN A 325 25.27 -1.59 3.06
N PHE A 326 24.19 -2.24 3.52
CA PHE A 326 24.28 -3.60 4.05
C PHE A 326 24.92 -4.57 3.06
N GLY A 327 24.64 -4.42 1.75
CA GLY A 327 25.22 -5.25 0.69
C GLY A 327 26.76 -5.23 0.66
N ILE A 328 27.38 -4.11 1.02
CA ILE A 328 28.84 -3.93 1.02
C ILE A 328 29.49 -4.75 2.15
N VAL A 329 28.84 -4.82 3.30
CA VAL A 329 29.36 -5.50 4.51
C VAL A 329 28.84 -6.92 4.68
N SER A 330 27.74 -7.27 4.00
CA SER A 330 27.17 -8.61 4.01
C SER A 330 27.97 -9.58 3.14
N ILE A 331 28.71 -9.10 2.13
CA ILE A 331 29.54 -9.92 1.23
C ILE A 331 31.00 -9.82 1.67
N ARG A 332 31.34 -10.52 2.75
CA ARG A 332 32.72 -10.97 3.00
C ARG A 332 32.63 -12.41 3.44
N ASN A 333 33.24 -13.30 2.66
CA ASN A 333 33.60 -14.66 3.08
C ASN A 333 34.46 -14.59 4.34
#